data_AF-A0A1Z9GU81-F1
#
_entry.id   AF-A0A1Z9GU81-F1
#
_cell.length_a   1.000
_cell.length_b   1.000
_cell.length_c   1.000
_cell.angle_alpha   90.00
_cell.angle_beta   90.00
_cell.angle_gamma   90.00
#
_symmetry.space_group_name_H-M   'P 1'
#
loop_
_entity.id
_entity.type
_entity.pdbx_description
1 polymer ?
#
loop_
_entity_poly.entity_id
_entity_poly.type
_entity_poly.pdbx_seq_one_letter_code
_entity_poly.pdbx_strand_id
1 'polypeptide(L)'
;MRILIKSFFFILGLSVIGLMLWFGMPNIQNAFKTVEVISVTISLDNKCSVHNDSFVVTVPGTDIIVPFKKGVARLRLKSDRKVQLKSNPKYNAVRYVGIHVPVSKKMVLEADCATSPRLKGIFGSMKDQFKN
;
A
#
# COMPACT_ATOMS: atom_id res chain seq x y z
N MET A 1 -20.24 -45.61 28.83
CA MET A 1 -21.02 -44.36 28.62
C MET A 1 -20.36 -43.08 29.15
N ARG A 2 -19.83 -43.03 30.39
CA ARG A 2 -19.24 -41.79 30.97
C ARG A 2 -18.05 -41.20 30.19
N ILE A 3 -17.21 -42.02 29.55
CA ILE A 3 -16.00 -41.56 28.82
C ILE A 3 -16.37 -40.91 27.47
N LEU A 4 -17.40 -41.44 26.78
CA LEU A 4 -17.90 -40.88 25.53
C LEU A 4 -18.55 -39.51 25.74
N ILE A 5 -19.29 -39.35 26.84
CA ILE A 5 -19.90 -38.06 27.22
C ILE A 5 -18.82 -37.00 27.50
N LYS A 6 -17.76 -37.37 28.24
CA LYS A 6 -16.64 -36.45 28.50
C LYS A 6 -15.92 -36.02 27.22
N SER A 7 -15.69 -36.95 26.29
CA SER A 7 -15.06 -36.64 25.01
C SER A 7 -15.94 -35.72 24.15
N PHE A 8 -17.27 -35.93 24.17
CA PHE A 8 -18.21 -35.07 23.45
C PHE A 8 -18.17 -33.63 23.95
N PHE A 9 -18.20 -33.41 25.27
CA PHE A 9 -18.07 -32.06 25.84
C PHE A 9 -16.71 -31.41 25.55
N PHE A 10 -15.63 -32.21 25.49
CA PHE A 10 -14.30 -31.72 25.16
C PHE A 10 -14.21 -31.24 23.70
N ILE A 11 -14.77 -32.01 22.76
CA ILE A 11 -14.85 -31.66 21.33
C ILE A 11 -15.76 -30.44 21.13
N LEU A 12 -16.89 -30.38 21.84
CA LEU A 12 -17.80 -29.22 21.80
C LEU A 12 -17.10 -27.95 22.29
N GLY A 13 -16.32 -28.03 23.38
CA GLY A 13 -15.53 -26.92 23.90
C GLY A 13 -14.47 -26.43 22.91
N LEU A 14 -13.71 -27.35 22.31
CA LEU A 14 -12.72 -27.03 21.26
C LEU A 14 -13.38 -26.39 20.02
N SER A 15 -14.56 -26.88 19.62
CA SER A 15 -15.33 -26.32 18.50
C SER A 15 -15.79 -24.88 18.77
N VAL A 16 -16.30 -24.61 19.99
CA VAL A 16 -16.73 -23.27 20.38
C VAL A 16 -15.55 -22.29 20.42
N ILE A 17 -14.40 -22.69 20.95
CA ILE A 17 -13.19 -21.86 20.97
C ILE A 17 -12.69 -21.60 19.54
N GLY A 18 -12.73 -22.61 18.66
CA GLY A 18 -12.40 -22.47 17.25
C GLY A 18 -13.30 -21.47 16.52
N LEU A 19 -14.62 -21.54 16.76
CA LEU A 19 -15.60 -20.59 16.23
C LEU A 19 -15.38 -19.17 16.75
N MET A 20 -15.09 -19.02 18.04
CA MET A 20 -14.81 -17.70 18.65
C MET A 20 -13.56 -17.05 18.06
N LEU A 21 -12.48 -17.82 17.84
CA LEU A 21 -11.26 -17.33 17.20
C LEU A 21 -11.49 -17.01 15.71
N TRP A 22 -12.30 -17.81 15.01
CA TRP A 22 -12.61 -17.60 13.60
C TRP A 22 -13.46 -16.35 13.35
N PHE A 23 -14.53 -16.16 14.13
CA PHE A 23 -15.39 -14.98 14.03
C PHE A 23 -14.79 -13.74 14.70
N GLY A 24 -13.92 -13.92 15.71
CA GLY A 24 -13.31 -12.83 16.46
C GLY A 24 -12.12 -12.15 15.78
N MET A 25 -11.54 -12.74 14.74
CA MET A 25 -10.39 -12.19 14.03
C MET A 25 -10.65 -11.99 12.53
N PRO A 26 -11.39 -10.94 12.13
CA PRO A 26 -11.63 -10.61 10.71
C PRO A 26 -10.34 -10.32 9.93
N ASN A 27 -9.21 -10.09 10.62
CA ASN A 27 -7.94 -9.75 10.01
C ASN A 27 -7.11 -10.95 9.51
N ILE A 28 -7.49 -12.19 9.85
CA ILE A 28 -6.73 -13.39 9.44
C ILE A 28 -6.78 -13.57 7.91
N GLN A 29 -7.90 -13.21 7.26
CA GLN A 29 -8.03 -13.31 5.81
C GLN A 29 -7.01 -12.44 5.05
N ASN A 30 -6.57 -11.33 5.66
CA ASN A 30 -5.54 -10.47 5.07
C ASN A 30 -4.12 -11.07 5.20
N ALA A 31 -3.88 -11.92 6.19
CA ALA A 31 -2.57 -12.56 6.42
C ALA A 31 -2.23 -13.62 5.36
N PHE A 32 -3.23 -14.18 4.69
CA PHE A 32 -3.06 -15.21 3.65
C PHE A 32 -3.07 -14.68 2.21
N LYS A 33 -3.02 -13.35 2.00
CA LYS A 33 -2.93 -12.80 0.63
C LYS A 33 -1.60 -13.22 0.00
N THR A 34 -1.68 -13.96 -1.10
CA THR A 34 -0.52 -14.38 -1.88
C THR A 34 0.21 -13.16 -2.44
N VAL A 35 1.52 -13.07 -2.16
CA VAL A 35 2.37 -12.00 -2.69
C VAL A 35 2.73 -12.35 -4.12
N GLU A 36 2.02 -11.74 -5.07
CA GLU A 36 2.20 -11.96 -6.50
C GLU A 36 2.98 -10.81 -7.14
N VAL A 37 3.72 -11.12 -8.20
CA VAL A 37 4.40 -10.09 -9.02
C VAL A 37 3.40 -9.52 -10.01
N ILE A 38 3.05 -8.26 -9.84
CA ILE A 38 2.09 -7.55 -10.69
C ILE A 38 2.80 -6.54 -11.61
N SER A 39 2.26 -6.36 -12.81
CA SER A 39 2.65 -5.27 -13.72
C SER A 39 1.89 -4.01 -13.33
N VAL A 40 2.62 -2.98 -12.92
CA VAL A 40 2.11 -1.74 -12.36
C VAL A 40 2.24 -0.66 -13.43
N THR A 41 1.13 -0.01 -13.75
CA THR A 41 1.11 1.19 -14.60
C THR A 41 0.75 2.39 -13.74
N ILE A 42 1.69 3.32 -13.63
CA ILE A 42 1.56 4.52 -12.82
C ILE A 42 1.49 5.73 -13.75
N SER A 43 0.41 6.48 -13.69
CA SER A 43 0.29 7.77 -14.36
C SER A 43 0.63 8.90 -13.38
N LEU A 44 1.24 9.97 -13.88
CA LEU A 44 1.52 11.18 -13.11
C LEU A 44 0.42 12.21 -13.35
N ASP A 45 -0.22 12.66 -12.28
CA ASP A 45 -1.02 13.89 -12.27
C ASP A 45 -0.17 15.01 -11.71
N ASN A 46 0.38 15.85 -12.58
CA ASN A 46 1.32 16.89 -12.20
C ASN A 46 0.61 18.23 -12.06
N LYS A 47 0.45 18.71 -10.83
CA LYS A 47 -0.10 20.03 -10.51
C LYS A 47 1.00 21.07 -10.25
N CYS A 48 2.25 20.69 -10.39
CA CYS A 48 3.39 21.58 -10.23
C CYS A 48 3.76 22.27 -11.55
N SER A 49 4.33 23.47 -11.47
CA SER A 49 4.81 24.23 -12.64
C SER A 49 6.11 23.70 -13.27
N VAL A 50 6.49 22.45 -12.97
CA VAL A 50 7.72 21.80 -13.47
C VAL A 50 7.37 20.68 -14.44
N HIS A 51 8.31 20.29 -15.31
CA HIS A 51 8.08 19.23 -16.29
C HIS A 51 7.91 17.85 -15.62
N ASN A 52 7.12 16.95 -16.23
CA ASN A 52 6.86 15.60 -15.71
C ASN A 52 8.14 14.77 -15.51
N ASP A 53 9.16 15.01 -16.34
CA ASP A 53 10.47 14.34 -16.24
C ASP A 53 11.26 14.73 -14.99
N SER A 54 10.81 15.76 -14.27
CA SER A 54 11.35 16.18 -12.97
C SER A 54 10.98 15.20 -11.86
N PHE A 55 10.13 14.21 -12.13
CA PHE A 55 9.69 13.23 -11.16
C PHE A 55 10.07 11.80 -11.58
N VAL A 56 10.23 10.95 -10.57
CA VAL A 56 10.53 9.52 -10.70
C VAL A 56 9.69 8.75 -9.69
N VAL A 57 9.33 7.52 -10.05
CA VAL A 57 8.79 6.54 -9.10
C VAL A 57 9.95 5.82 -8.44
N THR A 58 9.91 5.74 -7.12
CA THR A 58 10.87 4.96 -6.33
C THR A 58 10.16 3.92 -5.48
N VAL A 59 10.87 2.84 -5.16
CA VAL A 59 10.37 1.79 -4.29
C VAL A 59 11.18 1.82 -2.99
N PRO A 60 10.57 2.24 -1.86
CA PRO A 60 11.22 2.33 -0.56
C PRO A 60 11.92 1.02 -0.16
N GLY A 61 13.16 1.12 0.30
CA GLY A 61 14.00 -0.02 0.67
C GLY A 61 14.65 -0.76 -0.51
N THR A 62 14.62 -0.18 -1.72
CA THR A 62 15.31 -0.70 -2.91
C THR A 62 15.92 0.44 -3.72
N ASP A 63 16.82 0.12 -4.65
CA ASP A 63 17.44 1.07 -5.57
C ASP A 63 16.64 1.27 -6.87
N ILE A 64 15.38 0.82 -6.89
CA ILE A 64 14.52 0.95 -8.07
C ILE A 64 14.08 2.40 -8.22
N ILE A 65 14.55 3.04 -9.30
CA ILE A 65 14.16 4.39 -9.73
C ILE A 65 13.67 4.31 -11.16
N VAL A 66 12.41 4.67 -11.40
CA VAL A 66 11.77 4.59 -12.72
C VAL A 66 11.26 5.98 -13.11
N PRO A 67 11.80 6.60 -14.17
CA PRO A 67 11.30 7.88 -14.66
C PRO A 67 9.96 7.71 -15.39
N PHE A 68 9.16 8.77 -15.37
CA PHE A 68 7.97 8.84 -16.22
C PHE A 68 8.39 9.10 -17.66
N LYS A 69 7.83 8.33 -18.60
CA LYS A 69 7.95 8.59 -20.04
C LYS A 69 6.57 8.94 -20.56
N LYS A 70 6.40 10.16 -21.09
CA LYS A 70 5.08 10.68 -21.52
C LYS A 70 4.03 10.60 -20.40
N GLY A 71 4.42 10.91 -19.16
CA GLY A 71 3.54 10.89 -17.99
C GLY A 71 3.22 9.50 -17.42
N VAL A 72 3.81 8.42 -17.95
CA VAL A 72 3.56 7.05 -17.50
C VAL A 72 4.86 6.33 -17.10
N ALA A 73 4.84 5.66 -15.96
CA ALA A 73 5.88 4.75 -15.50
C ALA A 73 5.31 3.32 -15.43
N ARG A 74 6.07 2.34 -15.94
CA ARG A 74 5.69 0.92 -15.90
C ARG A 74 6.80 0.11 -15.24
N LEU A 75 6.42 -0.71 -14.26
CA LEU A 75 7.35 -1.54 -13.51
C LEU A 75 6.65 -2.80 -12.99
N ARG A 76 7.43 -3.86 -12.74
CA ARG A 76 6.93 -5.08 -12.11
C ARG A 76 7.33 -5.08 -10.64
N LEU A 77 6.35 -5.20 -9.76
CA LEU A 77 6.56 -5.20 -8.31
C LEU A 77 5.72 -6.27 -7.65
N LYS A 78 6.16 -6.72 -6.49
CA LYS A 78 5.35 -7.56 -5.61
C LYS A 78 4.16 -6.75 -5.07
N SER A 79 2.99 -7.38 -4.95
CA SER A 79 1.73 -6.76 -4.54
C SER A 79 1.74 -6.15 -3.13
N ASP A 80 2.67 -6.58 -2.28
CA ASP A 80 2.86 -6.09 -0.90
C ASP A 80 3.72 -4.80 -0.82
N ARG A 81 4.32 -4.39 -1.93
CA ARG A 81 5.24 -3.25 -1.95
C ARG A 81 4.49 -1.91 -2.00
N LYS A 82 5.20 -0.88 -1.55
CA LYS A 82 4.78 0.51 -1.65
C LYS A 82 5.63 1.21 -2.71
N VAL A 83 5.06 2.23 -3.32
CA VAL A 83 5.74 3.14 -4.25
C VAL A 83 5.72 4.55 -3.68
N GLN A 84 6.68 5.36 -4.10
CA GLN A 84 6.82 6.74 -3.67
C GLN A 84 7.22 7.61 -4.85
N LEU A 85 6.53 8.74 -5.02
CA LEU A 85 6.91 9.78 -5.97
C LEU A 85 8.07 10.60 -5.39
N LYS A 86 9.17 10.74 -6.12
CA LYS A 86 10.30 11.60 -5.75
C LYS A 86 10.71 12.49 -6.91
N SER A 87 11.45 13.56 -6.62
CA SER A 87 12.14 14.32 -7.65
C SER A 87 13.23 13.48 -8.33
N ASN A 88 13.38 13.68 -9.63
CA ASN A 88 14.39 13.01 -10.44
C ASN A 88 15.78 13.52 -10.03
N PRO A 89 16.72 12.63 -9.64
CA PRO A 89 18.09 13.02 -9.27
C PRO A 89 18.84 13.79 -10.35
N LYS A 90 18.42 13.68 -11.62
CA LYS A 90 18.95 14.47 -12.73
C LYS A 90 18.76 15.98 -12.54
N TYR A 91 17.74 16.42 -11.81
CA TYR A 91 17.37 17.82 -11.65
C TYR A 91 17.46 18.27 -10.18
N ASN A 92 18.63 18.72 -9.75
CA ASN A 92 18.92 19.10 -8.36
C ASN A 92 18.08 20.28 -7.83
N ALA A 93 17.53 21.12 -8.71
CA ALA A 93 16.70 22.26 -8.35
C ALA A 93 15.29 21.86 -7.86
N VAL A 94 14.81 20.68 -8.26
CA VAL A 94 13.47 20.18 -7.87
C VAL A 94 13.64 19.28 -6.66
N ARG A 95 13.04 19.66 -5.54
CA ARG A 95 12.99 18.82 -4.33
C ARG A 95 11.56 18.42 -4.06
N TYR A 96 11.27 17.14 -4.27
CA TYR A 96 9.94 16.59 -4.02
C TYR A 96 10.06 15.22 -3.38
N VAL A 97 9.34 15.01 -2.28
CA VAL A 97 9.25 13.73 -1.59
C VAL A 97 7.78 13.48 -1.25
N GLY A 98 7.15 12.60 -2.02
CA GLY A 98 5.77 12.18 -1.85
C GLY A 98 5.59 11.20 -0.69
N ILE A 99 4.34 10.81 -0.46
CA ILE A 99 3.97 9.79 0.52
C ILE A 99 4.20 8.37 -0.02
N HIS A 100 4.20 7.40 0.90
CA HIS A 100 4.26 5.98 0.55
C HIS A 100 2.85 5.49 0.20
N VAL A 101 2.65 5.02 -1.02
CA VAL A 101 1.35 4.55 -1.51
C VAL A 101 1.44 3.04 -1.79
N PRO A 102 0.49 2.21 -1.33
CA PRO A 102 0.46 0.80 -1.69
C PRO A 102 0.30 0.63 -3.20
N VAL A 103 0.96 -0.40 -3.74
CA VAL A 103 0.96 -0.65 -5.18
C VAL A 103 -0.38 -1.20 -5.67
N SER A 104 -0.79 -0.80 -6.88
CA SER A 104 -1.97 -1.32 -7.57
C SER A 104 -1.70 -1.42 -9.08
N LYS A 105 -2.37 -2.33 -9.78
CA LYS A 105 -2.15 -2.61 -11.23
C LYS A 105 -2.22 -1.33 -12.08
N LYS A 106 -3.15 -0.43 -11.77
CA LYS A 106 -3.29 0.89 -12.40
C LYS A 106 -3.50 1.90 -11.28
N MET A 107 -2.64 2.91 -11.21
CA MET A 107 -2.75 3.96 -10.20
C MET A 107 -2.25 5.31 -10.75
N VAL A 108 -2.66 6.38 -10.09
CA VAL A 108 -2.23 7.75 -10.39
C VAL A 108 -1.48 8.28 -9.19
N LEU A 109 -0.29 8.83 -9.40
CA LEU A 109 0.44 9.57 -8.38
C LEU A 109 0.29 11.05 -8.66
N GLU A 110 -0.18 11.78 -7.65
CA GLU A 110 -0.40 13.23 -7.73
C GLU A 110 0.83 13.97 -7.20
N ALA A 111 1.40 14.85 -8.02
CA ALA A 111 2.41 15.81 -7.60
C ALA A 111 1.73 17.15 -7.32
N ASP A 112 1.45 17.42 -6.05
CA ASP A 112 0.99 18.74 -5.59
C ASP A 112 2.16 19.47 -4.91
N CYS A 113 2.54 20.63 -5.46
CA CYS A 113 3.59 21.50 -4.93
C CYS A 113 3.04 22.69 -4.13
N ALA A 114 1.73 22.94 -4.16
CA ALA A 114 1.09 23.99 -3.37
C ALA A 114 0.89 23.56 -1.91
N THR A 115 0.62 22.27 -1.69
CA THR A 115 0.48 21.69 -0.35
C THR A 115 1.60 20.69 -0.07
N SER A 116 2.12 20.65 1.17
CA SER A 116 3.19 19.70 1.48
C SER A 116 2.66 18.25 1.44
N PRO A 117 3.31 17.33 0.71
CA PRO A 117 2.86 15.94 0.64
C PRO A 117 2.86 15.24 2.00
N ARG A 118 3.79 15.61 2.89
CA ARG A 118 3.88 15.07 4.24
C ARG A 118 2.64 15.40 5.08
N LEU A 119 2.18 16.65 5.03
CA LEU A 119 0.95 17.05 5.72
C LEU A 119 -0.26 16.26 5.20
N LYS A 120 -0.39 16.10 3.88
CA LYS A 120 -1.45 15.29 3.27
C LYS A 120 -1.43 13.84 3.76
N GLY A 121 -0.24 13.26 3.97
CA GLY A 121 -0.08 11.94 4.59
C GLY A 121 -0.59 11.88 6.03
N ILE A 122 -0.25 12.86 6.86
CA ILE A 122 -0.70 12.95 8.25
C ILE A 122 -2.22 13.09 8.32
N PHE A 123 -2.80 14.05 7.59
CA PHE A 123 -4.25 14.26 7.55
C PHE A 123 -5.00 13.06 6.95
N GLY A 124 -4.41 12.39 5.95
CA GLY A 124 -4.94 11.14 5.42
C GLY A 124 -5.04 10.06 6.48
N SER A 125 -3.97 9.85 7.24
CA SER A 125 -3.94 8.85 8.32
C SER A 125 -4.92 9.16 9.46
N MET A 126 -5.14 10.44 9.77
CA MET A 126 -6.13 10.87 10.75
C MET A 126 -7.56 10.65 10.22
N LYS A 127 -7.82 11.03 8.96
CA LYS A 127 -9.14 10.85 8.32
C LYS A 127 -9.58 9.38 8.35
N ASP A 128 -8.66 8.45 8.10
CA ASP A 128 -8.97 7.02 8.12
C ASP A 128 -9.35 6.51 9.53
N GLN A 129 -8.90 7.18 10.61
CA GLN A 129 -9.30 6.84 11.98
C GLN A 129 -10.71 7.35 12.34
N PHE A 130 -11.14 8.47 11.74
CA PHE A 130 -12.46 9.06 12.00
C PHE A 130 -13.53 8.63 10.99
N LYS A 131 -13.19 7.72 10.07
CA LYS A 131 -14.11 7.16 9.08
C LYS A 131 -14.90 6.01 9.72
N ASN A 132 -15.80 6.39 10.64
CA ASN A 132 -16.78 5.49 11.26
C ASN A 132 -18.15 5.71 10.65
#